data_AF-A0A349PUV2-F1
#
_entry.id   AF-A0A349PUV2-F1
#
_cell.length_a   1.000
_cell.length_b   1.000
_cell.length_c   1.000
_cell.angle_alpha   90.00
_cell.angle_beta   90.00
_cell.angle_gamma   90.00
#
_symmetry.space_group_name_H-M   'P 1'
#
loop_
_entity.id
_entity.type
_entity.pdbx_description
1 polymer ?
#
loop_
_entity_poly.entity_id
_entity_poly.type
_entity_poly.pdbx_seq_one_letter_code
_entity_poly.pdbx_strand_id
1 'polypeptide(L)' 'DEKWTEKIDGMTIYKDVQLKNILEQAGFRNIQIHKSEKGWLCITAQK' A
#
# COMPACT_ATOMS: atom_id res chain seq x y z
N ASP A 1 -6.62 8.45 -13.98
CA ASP A 1 -6.16 7.49 -12.96
C ASP A 1 -6.36 6.01 -13.28
N GLU A 2 -6.72 5.63 -14.51
CA GLU A 2 -7.02 4.21 -14.83
C GLU A 2 -5.89 3.50 -15.61
N LYS A 3 -4.96 4.27 -16.21
CA LYS A 3 -3.91 3.74 -17.10
C LYS A 3 -2.81 2.91 -16.43
N TRP A 4 -2.67 2.98 -15.09
CA TRP A 4 -1.65 2.19 -14.39
C TRP A 4 -2.10 0.76 -14.14
N THR A 5 -3.39 0.56 -13.85
CA THR A 5 -4.01 -0.75 -13.61
C THR A 5 -3.97 -1.64 -14.85
N GLU A 6 -4.07 -1.05 -16.04
CA GLU A 6 -3.99 -1.76 -17.33
C GLU A 6 -2.56 -2.11 -17.75
N LYS A 7 -1.54 -1.47 -17.16
CA LYS A 7 -0.13 -1.61 -17.58
C LYS A 7 0.58 -2.76 -16.89
N ILE A 8 0.00 -3.31 -15.82
CA ILE A 8 0.55 -4.44 -15.07
C ILE A 8 -0.53 -5.52 -14.98
N ASP A 9 -0.75 -6.19 -16.10
CA ASP A 9 -1.64 -7.36 -16.19
C ASP A 9 -1.17 -8.42 -15.17
N GLY A 10 -1.94 -8.60 -14.10
CA GLY A 10 -1.65 -9.57 -13.02
C GLY A 10 -1.11 -9.01 -11.70
N MET A 11 -0.85 -7.70 -11.55
CA MET A 11 -0.56 -7.12 -10.22
C MET A 11 -1.77 -6.40 -9.65
N THR A 12 -2.20 -6.82 -8.46
CA THR A 12 -3.19 -6.10 -7.66
C THR A 12 -2.57 -4.81 -7.13
N ILE A 13 -2.98 -3.67 -7.68
CA ILE A 13 -2.57 -2.36 -7.18
C ILE A 13 -3.36 -2.06 -5.90
N TYR A 14 -2.67 -2.16 -4.76
CA TYR A 14 -3.23 -1.76 -3.48
C TYR A 14 -2.99 -0.27 -3.24
N LYS A 15 -4.07 0.46 -2.95
CA LYS A 15 -3.98 1.83 -2.43
C LYS A 15 -3.47 1.82 -1.00
N ASP A 16 -2.96 2.95 -0.53
CA ASP A 16 -2.46 3.12 0.84
C ASP A 16 -3.44 2.64 1.93
N VAL A 17 -4.72 2.97 1.80
CA VAL A 17 -5.78 2.47 2.70
C VAL A 17 -5.95 0.95 2.64
N GLN A 18 -5.91 0.36 1.44
CA GLN A 18 -6.04 -1.08 1.26
C GLN A 18 -4.85 -1.83 1.87
N LEU A 19 -3.62 -1.35 1.62
CA LEU A 19 -2.41 -1.98 2.15
C LEU A 19 -2.37 -1.92 3.68
N LYS A 20 -2.78 -0.79 4.27
CA LYS A 20 -2.90 -0.67 5.73
C LYS A 20 -3.90 -1.65 6.31
N ASN A 21 -5.09 -1.75 5.70
CA ASN A 21 -6.14 -2.65 6.19
C ASN A 21 -5.68 -4.12 6.14
N ILE A 22 -4.96 -4.52 5.07
CA ILE A 22 -4.41 -5.88 4.94
C ILE A 22 -3.39 -6.16 6.04
N LEU A 23 -2.49 -5.21 6.33
CA LEU A 23 -1.48 -5.35 7.38
C LEU A 23 -2.14 -5.45 8.77
N GLU A 24 -3.20 -4.68 9.01
CA GLU A 24 -3.95 -4.71 10.27
C GLU A 24 -4.67 -6.05 10.45
N GLN A 25 -5.33 -6.55 9.41
CA GLN A 25 -5.98 -7.87 9.40
C GLN A 25 -4.99 -9.02 9.53
N ALA A 26 -3.77 -8.88 8.98
CA ALA A 26 -2.69 -9.84 9.16
C ALA A 26 -2.12 -9.84 10.60
N GLY A 27 -2.61 -8.95 11.47
CA GLY A 27 -2.22 -8.87 12.88
C GLY A 27 -0.99 -7.99 13.13
N PHE A 28 -0.54 -7.22 12.14
CA PHE A 28 0.49 -6.21 12.37
C PHE A 28 -0.10 -5.02 13.13
N ARG A 29 0.70 -4.45 14.02
CA ARG A 29 0.42 -3.28 14.85
C ARG A 29 1.38 -2.15 14.50
N ASN A 30 1.06 -0.93 14.90
CA ASN A 30 1.87 0.26 14.62
C ASN A 30 2.15 0.49 13.13
N ILE A 31 1.10 0.44 12.30
CA ILE A 31 1.22 0.65 10.85
C ILE A 31 1.39 2.14 10.56
N GLN A 32 2.50 2.52 9.96
CA GLN A 32 2.77 3.88 9.50
C GLN A 32 2.86 3.92 7.98
N ILE A 33 2.23 4.93 7.40
CA ILE A 33 2.26 5.19 5.97
C ILE A 33 3.05 6.47 5.76
N HIS A 34 4.19 6.35 5.10
CA HIS A 34 5.01 7.47 4.70
C HIS A 34 4.88 7.68 3.18
N LYS A 35 4.26 8.79 2.80
CA LYS A 35 4.20 9.24 1.40
C LYS A 35 5.31 10.24 1.20
N SER A 36 6.33 9.88 0.41
CA SER A 36 7.38 10.82 0.04
C SER A 36 6.90 11.71 -1.11
N GLU A 37 7.36 12.96 -1.12
CA GLU A 37 7.05 13.94 -2.19
C GLU A 37 7.47 13.47 -3.59
N LYS A 38 8.42 12.53 -3.66
CA LYS A 38 8.87 11.87 -4.91
C LYS A 38 7.88 10.83 -5.45
N GLY A 39 6.69 10.69 -4.86
CA GLY A 39 5.64 9.76 -5.31
C GLY A 39 5.78 8.32 -4.82
N TRP A 40 6.73 8.07 -3.91
CA TRP A 40 6.92 6.74 -3.31
C TRP A 40 6.00 6.55 -2.10
N LEU A 41 5.35 5.40 -2.04
CA LEU A 41 4.55 4.96 -0.90
C LEU A 41 5.38 3.95 -0.09
N CYS A 42 5.83 4.36 1.10
CA CYS A 42 6.49 3.49 2.05
C CYS A 42 5.51 3.16 3.18
N ILE A 43 5.38 1.89 3.53
CA ILE A 43 4.51 1.45 4.62
C ILE A 43 5.34 0.58 5.55
N THR A 44 5.38 0.95 6.82
CA THR A 44 6.04 0.20 7.88
C THR A 44 4.97 -0.39 8.79
N ALA A 45 5.16 -1.66 9.15
CA ALA A 45 4.28 -2.37 10.04
C ALA A 45 5.13 -3.21 10.99
N GLN A 46 4.82 -3.19 12.28
CA GLN A 46 5.46 -4.01 13.30
C GLN A 46 4.52 -5.13 13.70
N LYS A 47 5.02 -6.27 14.15
CA LYS A 47 4.19 -7.40 14.58
C LYS A 47 4.31 -7.59 16.09
#